data_AF-A0A9E1AI38-F1
#
_entry.id   AF-A0A9E1AI38-F1
#
_cell.length_a   1.000
_cell.length_b   1.000
_cell.length_c   1.000
_cell.angle_alpha   90.00
_cell.angle_beta   90.00
_cell.angle_gamma   90.00
#
_symmetry.space_group_name_H-M   'P 1'
#
loop_
_entity.id
_entity.type
_entity.pdbx_description
1 polymer ?
#
loop_
_entity_poly.entity_id
_entity_poly.type
_entity_poly.pdbx_seq_one_letter_code
_entity_poly.pdbx_strand_id
1 'polypeptide(L)'
;MRLKDTHTLSYQKLSVERGKPYAQFLRCEQNVDGTVTASNFERFPVQDWQMTDTGNFYYRLFPAGDKHYADYQLVRTVPPDTSRLSMLEQYVLPIDYYYVNLLITDWSEPDFAGVSFNDLFDRLYALRFHCQPDAADYAQDENTGAFRIPSGEFERVVLPFFSISLEKLRALAGYDEQTDTYPWRPVRTNDMELYDYPAVEPYITDVRENPDGTMTLLLSCLSTDIPTDCIFSHELTVRTLPSGGFEYVSNRVTFQTELGLPNAAPRLSVK
;
A
#
# COMPACT_ATOMS: atom_id res chain seq x y z
N MET A 1 -23.81 3.26 4.24
CA MET A 1 -24.06 3.08 2.79
C MET A 1 -22.76 3.46 2.08
N ARG A 2 -22.16 2.53 1.33
CA ARG A 2 -20.90 2.71 0.60
C ARG A 2 -21.20 2.61 -0.90
N LEU A 3 -20.73 3.58 -1.68
CA LEU A 3 -20.73 3.49 -3.14
C LEU A 3 -19.46 2.74 -3.54
N LYS A 4 -19.61 1.66 -4.32
CA LYS A 4 -18.46 0.88 -4.81
C LYS A 4 -18.01 1.37 -6.20
N ASP A 5 -18.98 1.82 -6.99
CA ASP A 5 -18.85 2.43 -8.31
C ASP A 5 -20.11 3.29 -8.58
N THR A 6 -20.29 3.82 -9.79
CA THR A 6 -21.45 4.64 -10.16
C THR A 6 -22.78 3.89 -10.20
N HIS A 7 -22.77 2.55 -10.12
CA HIS A 7 -23.93 1.68 -10.30
C HIS A 7 -24.18 0.72 -9.13
N THR A 8 -23.26 0.60 -8.18
CA THR A 8 -23.34 -0.33 -7.05
C THR A 8 -23.39 0.39 -5.70
N LEU A 9 -24.43 0.07 -4.94
CA LEU A 9 -24.63 0.47 -3.55
C LEU A 9 -24.43 -0.73 -2.61
N SER A 10 -23.64 -0.55 -1.56
CA SER A 10 -23.60 -1.47 -0.42
C SER A 10 -24.18 -0.82 0.82
N TYR A 11 -25.17 -1.46 1.41
CA TYR A 11 -25.78 -1.08 2.66
C TYR A 11 -25.33 -2.03 3.76
N GLN A 12 -24.98 -1.44 4.90
CA GLN A 12 -24.61 -2.16 6.10
C GLN A 12 -25.38 -1.57 7.27
N LYS A 13 -25.94 -2.44 8.12
CA LYS A 13 -26.60 -2.07 9.37
C LYS A 13 -26.00 -2.86 10.52
N LEU A 14 -25.56 -2.15 11.54
CA LEU A 14 -25.22 -2.70 12.84
C LEU A 14 -26.41 -2.51 13.77
N SER A 15 -26.78 -3.55 14.53
CA SER A 15 -27.94 -3.50 15.42
C SER A 15 -27.79 -4.40 16.63
N VAL A 16 -28.49 -4.07 17.71
CA VAL A 16 -28.60 -4.92 18.90
C VAL A 16 -30.03 -5.41 19.00
N GLU A 17 -30.22 -6.73 18.94
CA GLU A 17 -31.52 -7.39 19.01
C GLU A 17 -31.53 -8.30 20.23
N ARG A 18 -32.43 -8.04 21.19
CA ARG A 18 -32.53 -8.81 22.45
C ARG A 18 -31.17 -8.97 23.17
N GLY A 19 -30.37 -7.89 23.17
CA GLY A 19 -29.05 -7.85 23.81
C GLY A 19 -27.92 -8.50 23.00
N LYS A 20 -28.16 -8.96 21.77
CA LYS A 20 -27.14 -9.56 20.90
C LYS A 20 -26.82 -8.65 19.69
N PRO A 21 -25.55 -8.34 19.43
CA PRO A 21 -25.17 -7.52 18.29
C PRO A 21 -25.15 -8.31 16.97
N TYR A 22 -25.57 -7.66 15.88
CA TYR A 22 -25.64 -8.22 14.53
C TYR A 22 -25.18 -7.21 13.48
N ALA A 23 -24.53 -7.71 12.42
CA ALA A 23 -24.27 -6.98 11.19
C ALA A 23 -25.13 -7.55 10.06
N GLN A 24 -25.79 -6.66 9.32
CA GLN A 24 -26.62 -7.00 8.17
C GLN A 24 -26.08 -6.30 6.93
N PHE A 25 -26.02 -7.04 5.83
CA PHE A 25 -25.51 -6.57 4.55
C PHE A 25 -26.58 -6.66 3.49
N LEU A 26 -26.55 -5.70 2.57
CA LEU A 26 -27.39 -5.64 1.38
C LEU A 26 -26.56 -5.00 0.28
N ARG A 27 -26.57 -5.59 -0.90
CA ARG A 27 -26.01 -4.98 -2.12
C ARG A 27 -27.14 -4.66 -3.07
N CYS A 28 -27.10 -3.48 -3.67
CA CYS A 28 -27.98 -3.09 -4.77
C CYS A 28 -27.11 -2.69 -5.96
N GLU A 29 -27.41 -3.22 -7.13
CA GLU A 29 -26.64 -2.97 -8.37
C GLU A 29 -27.59 -2.57 -9.48
N GLN A 30 -27.28 -1.47 -10.17
CA GLN A 30 -28.00 -1.03 -11.36
C GLN A 30 -27.44 -1.73 -12.60
N ASN A 31 -28.28 -2.46 -13.30
CA ASN A 31 -27.94 -3.14 -14.55
C ASN A 31 -27.93 -2.14 -15.73
N VAL A 32 -27.37 -2.57 -16.86
CA VAL A 32 -27.27 -1.77 -18.09
C VAL A 32 -28.65 -1.31 -18.62
N ASP A 33 -29.69 -2.10 -18.39
CA ASP A 33 -31.07 -1.76 -18.77
C ASP A 33 -31.78 -0.79 -17.80
N GLY A 34 -31.06 -0.32 -16.77
CA GLY A 34 -31.56 0.59 -15.75
C GLY A 34 -32.30 -0.07 -14.60
N THR A 35 -32.52 -1.39 -14.62
CA THR A 35 -33.13 -2.12 -13.50
C THR A 35 -32.17 -2.23 -12.31
N VAL A 36 -32.69 -2.40 -11.10
CA VAL A 36 -31.87 -2.58 -9.88
C VAL A 36 -32.07 -3.98 -9.32
N THR A 37 -30.96 -4.71 -9.18
CA THR A 37 -30.93 -6.01 -8.52
C THR A 37 -30.46 -5.84 -7.08
N ALA A 38 -31.25 -6.34 -6.12
CA ALA A 38 -30.83 -6.45 -4.72
C ALA A 38 -30.31 -7.88 -4.45
N SER A 39 -29.15 -8.00 -3.82
CA SER A 39 -28.47 -9.25 -3.53
C SER A 39 -27.69 -9.18 -2.21
N ASN A 40 -27.02 -10.28 -1.84
CA ASN A 40 -26.15 -10.36 -0.67
C ASN A 40 -26.83 -10.00 0.66
N PHE A 41 -28.05 -10.52 0.85
CA PHE A 41 -28.84 -10.39 2.08
C PHE A 41 -28.27 -11.27 3.18
N GLU A 42 -27.17 -10.82 3.77
CA GLU A 42 -26.46 -11.58 4.78
C GLU A 42 -26.67 -10.98 6.16
N ARG A 43 -26.72 -11.84 7.18
CA ARG A 43 -26.81 -11.46 8.59
C ARG A 43 -25.86 -12.30 9.40
N PHE A 44 -24.94 -11.64 10.08
CA PHE A 44 -23.94 -12.29 10.91
C PHE A 44 -24.07 -11.82 12.36
N PRO A 45 -24.01 -12.72 13.35
CA PRO A 45 -23.79 -12.30 14.73
C PRO A 45 -22.41 -11.64 14.83
N VAL A 46 -22.33 -10.51 15.53
CA VAL A 46 -21.05 -9.89 15.86
C VAL A 46 -20.44 -10.68 17.01
N GLN A 47 -19.27 -11.28 16.77
CA GLN A 47 -18.55 -12.12 17.73
C GLN A 47 -17.85 -11.27 18.79
N ASP A 48 -17.32 -10.12 18.36
CA ASP A 48 -16.55 -9.20 19.19
C ASP A 48 -16.60 -7.80 18.59
N TRP A 49 -16.45 -6.77 19.43
CA TRP A 49 -16.36 -5.39 18.98
C TRP A 49 -15.67 -4.52 20.02
N GLN A 50 -14.99 -3.48 19.54
CA GLN A 50 -14.41 -2.46 20.41
C GLN A 50 -14.35 -1.10 19.70
N MET A 51 -14.23 -0.05 20.51
CA MET A 51 -13.94 1.30 20.05
C MET A 51 -12.57 1.68 20.60
N THR A 52 -11.70 2.18 19.73
CA THR A 52 -10.39 2.71 20.16
C THR A 52 -10.53 4.12 20.73
N ASP A 53 -9.46 4.65 21.33
CA ASP A 53 -9.48 5.97 21.97
C ASP A 53 -9.69 7.10 20.96
N THR A 54 -9.22 6.94 19.71
CA THR A 54 -9.49 7.92 18.64
C THR A 54 -10.82 7.70 17.91
N GLY A 55 -11.64 6.75 18.36
CA GLY A 55 -12.98 6.51 17.82
C GLY A 55 -13.00 5.62 16.57
N ASN A 56 -12.04 4.71 16.39
CA ASN A 56 -12.13 3.68 15.35
C ASN A 56 -12.97 2.52 15.86
N PHE A 57 -14.06 2.23 15.16
CA PHE A 57 -14.98 1.16 15.54
C PHE A 57 -14.60 -0.13 14.82
N TYR A 58 -14.26 -1.15 15.60
CA TYR A 58 -13.90 -2.47 15.14
C TYR A 58 -14.97 -3.47 15.53
N TYR A 59 -15.36 -4.33 14.59
CA TYR A 59 -16.25 -5.45 14.88
C TYR A 59 -15.87 -6.68 14.06
N ARG A 60 -16.02 -7.85 14.66
CA ARG A 60 -15.63 -9.13 14.05
C ARG A 60 -16.84 -10.03 13.84
N LEU A 61 -16.91 -10.64 12.66
CA LEU A 61 -18.01 -11.51 12.25
C LEU A 61 -17.64 -13.00 12.27
N PHE A 62 -16.38 -13.30 12.01
CA PHE A 62 -15.83 -14.66 11.93
C PHE A 62 -14.93 -14.97 13.13
N PRO A 63 -14.59 -16.24 13.39
CA PRO A 63 -13.59 -16.59 14.39
C PRO A 63 -12.26 -15.86 14.13
N ALA A 64 -11.56 -15.46 15.20
CA ALA A 64 -10.25 -14.81 15.08
C ALA A 64 -9.20 -15.80 14.52
N GLY A 65 -8.26 -15.29 13.73
CA GLY A 65 -7.18 -16.06 13.13
C GLY A 65 -7.58 -16.90 11.90
N ASP A 66 -8.77 -16.66 11.33
CA ASP A 66 -9.14 -17.28 10.05
C ASP A 66 -8.44 -16.55 8.90
N LYS A 67 -7.40 -17.18 8.34
CA LYS A 67 -6.55 -16.60 7.28
C LYS A 67 -7.27 -16.27 5.97
N HIS A 68 -8.54 -16.66 5.81
CA HIS A 68 -9.32 -16.28 4.62
C HIS A 68 -9.94 -14.88 4.71
N TYR A 69 -9.99 -14.29 5.91
CA TYR A 69 -10.63 -13.00 6.17
C TYR A 69 -9.76 -12.13 7.07
N ALA A 70 -9.88 -10.80 6.92
CA ALA A 70 -9.37 -9.90 7.95
C ALA A 70 -10.13 -10.16 9.26
N ASP A 71 -9.42 -10.11 10.39
CA ASP A 71 -10.03 -10.45 11.68
C ASP A 71 -11.16 -9.47 12.04
N TYR A 72 -11.01 -8.19 11.73
CA TYR A 72 -11.99 -7.16 12.02
C TYR A 72 -12.41 -6.38 10.79
N GLN A 73 -13.65 -5.91 10.86
CA GLN A 73 -14.15 -4.85 10.00
C GLN A 73 -13.92 -3.52 10.71
N LEU A 74 -13.34 -2.55 9.99
CA LEU A 74 -13.03 -1.21 10.49
C LEU A 74 -14.04 -0.19 9.96
N VAL A 75 -14.62 0.60 10.87
CA VAL A 75 -15.41 1.78 10.55
C VAL A 75 -14.77 3.00 11.22
N ARG A 76 -14.29 3.93 10.40
CA ARG A 76 -13.87 5.27 10.85
C ARG A 76 -15.10 6.09 11.22
N THR A 77 -15.15 6.65 12.43
CA THR A 77 -16.26 7.51 12.87
C THR A 77 -16.13 8.95 12.40
N VAL A 78 -14.91 9.36 12.03
CA VAL A 78 -14.62 10.64 11.38
C VAL A 78 -14.45 10.38 9.88
N PRO A 79 -15.17 11.09 9.00
CA PRO A 79 -15.00 10.94 7.57
C PRO A 79 -13.58 11.38 7.16
N PRO A 80 -12.96 10.71 6.17
CA PRO A 80 -11.66 11.14 5.67
C PRO A 80 -11.78 12.53 5.01
N ASP A 81 -10.76 13.36 5.22
CA ASP A 81 -10.59 14.57 4.42
C ASP A 81 -10.33 14.17 2.96
N THR A 82 -11.13 14.68 2.03
CA THR A 82 -11.07 14.29 0.62
C THR A 82 -9.77 14.69 -0.05
N SER A 83 -9.17 15.82 0.32
CA SER A 83 -7.88 16.23 -0.23
C SER A 83 -6.77 15.28 0.25
N ARG A 84 -6.83 14.88 1.51
CA ARG A 84 -5.88 13.90 2.08
C ARG A 84 -6.07 12.52 1.47
N LEU A 85 -7.31 12.12 1.21
CA LEU A 85 -7.60 10.87 0.50
C LEU A 85 -7.00 10.87 -0.91
N SER A 86 -7.17 11.96 -1.67
CA SER A 86 -6.57 12.08 -3.00
C SER A 86 -5.03 12.03 -2.95
N MET A 87 -4.41 12.67 -1.96
CA MET A 87 -2.95 12.57 -1.76
C MET A 87 -2.51 11.14 -1.41
N LEU A 88 -3.26 10.43 -0.56
CA LEU A 88 -3.00 9.04 -0.22
C LEU A 88 -3.07 8.14 -1.47
N GLU A 89 -4.12 8.30 -2.27
CA GLU A 89 -4.33 7.58 -3.54
C GLU A 89 -3.23 7.88 -4.57
N GLN A 90 -2.69 9.10 -4.57
CA GLN A 90 -1.67 9.52 -5.52
C GLN A 90 -0.25 9.08 -5.12
N TYR A 91 0.10 9.21 -3.84
CA TYR A 91 1.50 9.13 -3.39
C TYR A 91 1.82 7.88 -2.55
N VAL A 92 0.83 7.17 -2.02
CA VAL A 92 1.07 6.12 -1.01
C VAL A 92 0.54 4.78 -1.47
N LEU A 93 -0.77 4.71 -1.81
CA LEU A 93 -1.41 3.45 -2.21
C LEU A 93 -0.76 2.77 -3.44
N PRO A 94 -0.23 3.49 -4.45
CA PRO A 94 0.40 2.83 -5.59
C PRO A 94 1.72 2.12 -5.24
N ILE A 95 2.44 2.58 -4.22
CA ILE A 95 3.69 1.95 -3.76
C ILE A 95 3.38 0.83 -2.78
N ASP A 96 2.44 1.08 -1.87
CA ASP A 96 2.00 0.13 -0.84
C ASP A 96 3.10 -0.19 0.19
N TYR A 97 2.77 -1.03 1.18
CA TYR A 97 3.69 -1.46 2.26
C TYR A 97 4.14 -2.91 2.10
N TYR A 98 3.73 -3.57 1.01
CA TYR A 98 3.92 -5.00 0.77
C TYR A 98 4.95 -5.19 -0.35
N TYR A 99 5.94 -6.04 -0.09
CA TYR A 99 7.01 -6.44 -1.02
C TYR A 99 7.98 -5.33 -1.42
N VAL A 100 7.84 -4.15 -0.83
CA VAL A 100 8.66 -2.96 -1.04
C VAL A 100 8.97 -2.33 0.31
N ASN A 101 10.02 -1.52 0.39
CA ASN A 101 10.46 -0.94 1.65
C ASN A 101 10.53 0.60 1.67
N LEU A 102 10.09 1.27 0.61
CA LEU A 102 10.19 2.73 0.47
C LEU A 102 9.53 3.51 1.62
N LEU A 103 8.36 3.03 2.08
CA LEU A 103 7.54 3.71 3.09
C LEU A 103 7.86 3.27 4.53
N ILE A 104 8.71 2.26 4.70
CA ILE A 104 9.05 1.62 5.98
C ILE A 104 10.56 1.60 6.24
N THR A 105 11.31 2.40 5.48
CA THR A 105 12.76 2.60 5.64
C THR A 105 13.03 4.08 5.83
N ASP A 106 13.98 4.42 6.71
CA ASP A 106 14.46 5.79 6.85
C ASP A 106 15.44 6.11 5.72
N TRP A 107 15.13 7.10 4.88
CA TRP A 107 15.97 7.52 3.76
C TRP A 107 15.68 8.96 3.33
N SER A 108 16.59 9.54 2.56
CA SER A 108 16.46 10.89 1.98
C SER A 108 17.19 11.00 0.63
N GLU A 109 16.95 12.03 -0.18
CA GLU A 109 17.67 12.23 -1.45
C GLU A 109 19.21 12.13 -1.33
N PRO A 110 19.86 12.74 -0.30
CA PRO A 110 21.29 12.57 -0.09
C PRO A 110 21.68 11.12 0.24
N ASP A 111 20.79 10.35 0.85
CA ASP A 111 21.06 9.01 1.36
C ASP A 111 19.86 8.06 1.18
N PHE A 112 19.93 7.23 0.14
CA PHE A 112 18.96 6.18 -0.16
C PHE A 112 19.31 4.84 0.51
N ALA A 113 20.10 4.86 1.59
CA ALA A 113 20.50 3.64 2.29
C ALA A 113 19.28 2.78 2.65
N GLY A 114 19.39 1.49 2.34
CA GLY A 114 18.35 0.49 2.62
C GLY A 114 17.20 0.45 1.62
N VAL A 115 17.00 1.45 0.75
CA VAL A 115 15.92 1.43 -0.25
C VAL A 115 16.22 0.38 -1.32
N SER A 116 15.28 -0.55 -1.53
CA SER A 116 15.34 -1.54 -2.59
C SER A 116 14.69 -1.03 -3.87
N PHE A 117 15.47 -0.41 -4.76
CA PHE A 117 14.94 0.10 -6.04
C PHE A 117 14.42 -1.02 -6.95
N ASN A 118 15.04 -2.20 -6.91
CA ASN A 118 14.58 -3.35 -7.71
C ASN A 118 13.19 -3.81 -7.29
N ASP A 119 12.86 -3.74 -6.00
CA ASP A 119 11.54 -4.11 -5.49
C ASP A 119 10.46 -3.09 -5.85
N LEU A 120 10.84 -1.83 -6.09
CA LEU A 120 9.93 -0.79 -6.53
C LEU A 120 9.54 -0.90 -8.01
N PHE A 121 10.24 -1.72 -8.80
CA PHE A 121 10.03 -1.78 -10.26
C PHE A 121 8.59 -2.11 -10.63
N ASP A 122 8.00 -3.17 -10.08
CA ASP A 122 6.61 -3.59 -10.36
C ASP A 122 5.61 -2.44 -10.07
N ARG A 123 5.76 -1.78 -8.91
CA ARG A 123 4.88 -0.71 -8.45
C ARG A 123 5.00 0.55 -9.31
N LEU A 124 6.23 0.97 -9.60
CA LEU A 124 6.49 2.17 -10.42
C LEU A 124 6.14 1.93 -11.89
N TYR A 125 6.35 0.72 -12.40
CA TYR A 125 5.93 0.32 -13.75
C TYR A 125 4.40 0.43 -13.87
N ALA A 126 3.65 -0.13 -12.91
CA ALA A 126 2.20 -0.04 -12.88
C ALA A 126 1.69 1.39 -12.71
N LEU A 127 2.33 2.18 -11.85
CA LEU A 127 1.99 3.60 -11.67
C LEU A 127 2.18 4.40 -12.97
N ARG A 128 3.21 4.07 -13.75
CA ARG A 128 3.57 4.80 -14.98
C ARG A 128 2.80 4.34 -16.22
N PHE A 129 2.61 3.03 -16.38
CA PHE A 129 2.09 2.43 -17.61
C PHE A 129 0.69 1.82 -17.45
N HIS A 130 0.16 1.79 -16.22
CA HIS A 130 -1.17 1.25 -15.90
C HIS A 130 -1.34 -0.25 -16.23
N CYS A 131 -0.23 -0.99 -16.25
CA CYS A 131 -0.19 -2.46 -16.38
C CYS A 131 0.98 -3.03 -15.56
N GLN A 132 1.00 -4.35 -15.34
CA GLN A 132 2.13 -5.03 -14.70
C GLN A 132 3.19 -5.41 -15.74
N PRO A 133 4.49 -5.43 -15.39
CA PRO A 133 5.52 -5.98 -16.26
C PRO A 133 5.32 -7.50 -16.45
N ASP A 134 5.55 -8.02 -17.66
CA ASP A 134 5.47 -9.46 -17.93
C ASP A 134 6.87 -10.08 -17.85
N ALA A 135 7.03 -11.07 -16.97
CA ALA A 135 8.29 -11.79 -16.82
C ALA A 135 8.71 -12.53 -18.09
N ALA A 136 7.78 -12.88 -18.97
CA ALA A 136 8.08 -13.50 -20.25
C ALA A 136 8.87 -12.59 -21.22
N ASP A 137 8.86 -11.28 -20.99
CA ASP A 137 9.56 -10.30 -21.84
C ASP A 137 11.08 -10.23 -21.56
N TYR A 138 11.54 -10.86 -20.48
CA TYR A 138 12.91 -10.73 -20.01
C TYR A 138 13.64 -12.08 -19.91
N ALA A 139 14.95 -12.05 -20.17
CA ALA A 139 15.79 -13.21 -19.98
C ALA A 139 15.91 -13.56 -18.48
N GLN A 140 15.84 -14.85 -18.17
CA GLN A 140 16.06 -15.34 -16.82
C GLN A 140 17.51 -15.81 -16.64
N ASP A 141 18.13 -15.38 -15.56
CA ASP A 141 19.42 -15.88 -15.11
C ASP A 141 19.24 -17.27 -14.48
N GLU A 142 19.84 -18.31 -15.09
CA GLU A 142 19.67 -19.71 -14.66
C GLU A 142 20.27 -20.00 -13.27
N ASN A 143 21.26 -19.22 -12.83
CA ASN A 143 21.94 -19.45 -11.56
C ASN A 143 21.16 -18.86 -10.37
N THR A 144 20.55 -17.69 -10.59
CA THR A 144 19.87 -16.94 -9.53
C THR A 144 18.34 -17.03 -9.62
N GLY A 145 17.81 -17.40 -10.80
CA GLY A 145 16.39 -17.38 -11.11
C GLY A 145 15.81 -15.97 -11.28
N ALA A 146 16.63 -14.91 -11.20
CA ALA A 146 16.23 -13.53 -11.41
C ALA A 146 16.10 -13.22 -12.90
N PHE A 147 15.17 -12.33 -13.25
CA PHE A 147 15.03 -11.79 -14.59
C PHE A 147 15.97 -10.60 -14.78
N ARG A 148 16.28 -10.28 -16.04
CA ARG A 148 17.21 -9.22 -16.43
C ARG A 148 16.46 -8.12 -17.19
N ILE A 149 16.14 -7.03 -16.50
CA ILE A 149 15.48 -5.86 -17.10
C ILE A 149 16.52 -5.03 -17.86
N PRO A 150 16.32 -4.72 -19.16
CA PRO A 150 17.19 -3.80 -19.89
C PRO A 150 17.35 -2.47 -19.17
N SER A 151 18.57 -1.95 -19.12
CA SER A 151 18.88 -0.76 -18.31
C SER A 151 18.02 0.46 -18.67
N GLY A 152 17.86 0.73 -19.97
CA GLY A 152 17.04 1.82 -20.47
C GLY A 152 15.56 1.72 -20.09
N GLU A 153 15.05 0.52 -19.80
CA GLU A 153 13.69 0.34 -19.31
C GLU A 153 13.60 0.57 -17.81
N PHE A 154 14.47 -0.07 -17.03
CA PHE A 154 14.53 0.09 -15.58
C PHE A 154 14.71 1.56 -15.19
N GLU A 155 15.70 2.22 -15.80
CA GLU A 155 16.02 3.63 -15.54
C GLU A 155 14.88 4.55 -15.94
N ARG A 156 14.18 4.27 -17.05
CA ARG A 156 13.00 5.03 -17.50
C ARG A 156 11.80 4.88 -16.56
N VAL A 157 11.71 3.76 -15.84
CA VAL A 157 10.65 3.50 -14.85
C VAL A 157 10.98 4.19 -13.53
N VAL A 158 12.22 4.08 -13.05
CA VAL A 158 12.60 4.51 -11.70
C VAL A 158 12.99 5.98 -11.62
N LEU A 159 13.87 6.46 -12.50
CA LEU A 159 14.43 7.82 -12.41
C LEU A 159 13.39 8.95 -12.34
N PRO A 160 12.24 8.90 -13.04
CA PRO A 160 11.27 9.99 -12.98
C PRO A 160 10.65 10.24 -11.60
N PHE A 161 10.78 9.31 -10.66
CA PHE A 161 10.20 9.41 -9.31
C PHE A 161 11.21 9.76 -8.23
N PHE A 162 12.49 9.95 -8.57
CA PHE A 162 13.55 10.19 -7.60
C PHE A 162 14.59 11.16 -8.13
N SER A 163 14.98 12.15 -7.32
CA SER A 163 16.16 12.97 -7.59
C SER A 163 17.43 12.20 -7.22
N ILE A 164 17.81 11.24 -8.06
CA ILE A 164 18.99 10.39 -7.91
C ILE A 164 19.83 10.42 -9.18
N SER A 165 21.16 10.45 -9.03
CA SER A 165 22.04 10.34 -10.20
C SER A 165 21.98 8.92 -10.77
N LEU A 166 22.13 8.81 -12.09
CA LEU A 166 22.17 7.51 -12.77
C LEU A 166 23.25 6.58 -12.20
N GLU A 167 24.43 7.12 -11.90
CA GLU A 167 25.55 6.39 -11.28
C GLU A 167 25.15 5.81 -9.92
N LYS A 168 24.48 6.60 -9.07
CA LYS A 168 24.04 6.16 -7.74
C LYS A 168 22.93 5.12 -7.84
N LEU A 169 21.98 5.28 -8.77
CA LEU A 169 20.95 4.26 -9.02
C LEU A 169 21.57 2.94 -9.45
N ARG A 170 22.51 2.96 -10.41
CA ARG A 170 23.23 1.77 -10.90
C ARG A 170 23.94 1.03 -9.77
N ALA A 171 24.62 1.76 -8.90
CA ALA A 171 25.31 1.20 -7.74
C ALA A 171 24.36 0.56 -6.72
N LEU A 172 23.20 1.16 -6.47
CA LEU A 172 22.22 0.67 -5.47
C LEU A 172 21.33 -0.46 -6.00
N ALA A 173 21.08 -0.53 -7.30
CA ALA A 173 20.14 -1.48 -7.91
C ALA A 173 20.82 -2.69 -8.56
N GLY A 174 22.14 -2.87 -8.36
CA GLY A 174 22.89 -4.02 -8.86
C GLY A 174 23.01 -4.08 -10.38
N TYR A 175 23.27 -2.94 -11.03
CA TYR A 175 23.48 -2.85 -12.48
C TYR A 175 24.63 -3.76 -12.95
N ASP A 176 24.39 -4.51 -14.02
CA ASP A 176 25.38 -5.38 -14.66
C ASP A 176 25.82 -4.78 -16.01
N GLU A 177 27.05 -4.29 -16.06
CA GLU A 177 27.67 -3.71 -17.25
C GLU A 177 27.83 -4.70 -18.41
N GLN A 178 27.99 -6.01 -18.13
CA GLN A 178 28.25 -7.00 -19.17
C GLN A 178 26.99 -7.28 -20.00
N THR A 179 25.84 -7.24 -19.34
CA THR A 179 24.54 -7.52 -19.94
C THR A 179 23.71 -6.27 -20.19
N ASP A 180 24.14 -5.12 -19.66
CA ASP A 180 23.41 -3.85 -19.65
C ASP A 180 22.00 -3.99 -19.04
N THR A 181 21.92 -4.66 -17.89
CA THR A 181 20.65 -4.98 -17.23
C THR A 181 20.67 -4.77 -15.72
N TYR A 182 19.47 -4.81 -15.13
CA TYR A 182 19.24 -4.87 -13.68
C TYR A 182 18.56 -6.21 -13.33
N PRO A 183 18.91 -6.83 -12.19
CA PRO A 183 18.20 -8.01 -11.71
C PRO A 183 16.80 -7.62 -11.23
N TRP A 184 15.82 -8.48 -11.52
CA TRP A 184 14.45 -8.30 -11.08
C TRP A 184 13.83 -9.64 -10.69
N ARG A 185 13.02 -9.62 -9.63
CA ARG A 185 12.22 -10.76 -9.22
C ARG A 185 10.75 -10.29 -9.14
N PRO A 186 9.86 -10.76 -10.03
CA PRO A 186 8.45 -10.39 -9.96
C PRO A 186 7.85 -10.82 -8.62
N VAL A 187 6.90 -10.05 -8.11
CA VAL A 187 6.10 -10.45 -6.95
C VAL A 187 5.30 -11.70 -7.31
N ARG A 188 5.45 -12.78 -6.53
CA ARG A 188 4.75 -14.06 -6.75
C ARG A 188 3.89 -14.43 -5.54
N THR A 189 2.90 -15.29 -5.75
CA THR A 189 1.99 -15.77 -4.69
C THR A 189 2.75 -16.35 -3.49
N ASN A 190 3.88 -17.03 -3.71
CA ASN A 190 4.69 -17.58 -2.61
C ASN A 190 5.39 -16.50 -1.78
N ASP A 191 5.56 -15.28 -2.30
CA ASP A 191 6.11 -14.18 -1.51
C ASP A 191 5.12 -13.80 -0.38
N MET A 192 3.85 -14.23 -0.43
CA MET A 192 2.91 -14.11 0.70
C MET A 192 3.39 -14.82 1.96
N GLU A 193 4.27 -15.82 1.87
CA GLU A 193 4.87 -16.46 3.07
C GLU A 193 5.77 -15.49 3.84
N LEU A 194 6.27 -14.43 3.19
CA LEU A 194 7.03 -13.35 3.82
C LEU A 194 6.13 -12.30 4.48
N TYR A 195 4.80 -12.45 4.35
CA TYR A 195 3.79 -11.52 4.84
C TYR A 195 3.07 -12.07 6.08
N ASP A 196 3.83 -12.41 7.12
CA ASP A 196 3.27 -12.59 8.47
C ASP A 196 3.25 -11.24 9.20
N TYR A 197 2.46 -10.31 8.66
CA TYR A 197 2.26 -8.99 9.26
C TYR A 197 0.78 -8.58 9.10
N PRO A 198 0.19 -7.90 10.09
CA PRO A 198 -1.18 -7.39 9.99
C PRO A 198 -1.41 -6.54 8.74
N ALA A 199 -2.62 -6.58 8.20
CA ALA A 199 -3.01 -5.72 7.09
C ALA A 199 -2.78 -4.26 7.46
N VAL A 200 -2.10 -3.51 6.58
CA VAL A 200 -1.80 -2.09 6.78
C VAL A 200 -2.85 -1.23 6.10
N GLU A 201 -3.50 -0.35 6.88
CA GLU A 201 -4.51 0.60 6.41
C GLU A 201 -4.03 2.03 6.66
N PRO A 202 -3.30 2.65 5.72
CA PRO A 202 -2.70 3.97 5.90
C PRO A 202 -3.73 5.08 5.79
N TYR A 203 -3.51 6.17 6.53
CA TYR A 203 -4.23 7.42 6.30
C TYR A 203 -3.37 8.62 6.70
N ILE A 204 -3.62 9.76 6.06
CA ILE A 204 -2.90 10.99 6.32
C ILE A 204 -3.59 11.76 7.46
N THR A 205 -2.84 11.95 8.54
CA THR A 205 -3.27 12.69 9.74
C THR A 205 -3.10 14.19 9.57
N ASP A 206 -2.05 14.60 8.86
CA ASP A 206 -1.74 16.00 8.59
C ASP A 206 -0.84 16.16 7.36
N VAL A 207 -0.75 17.38 6.84
CA VAL A 207 0.06 17.73 5.68
C VAL A 207 0.79 19.03 5.97
N ARG A 208 2.10 19.05 5.73
CA ARG A 208 2.96 20.21 5.96
C ARG A 208 3.62 20.66 4.66
N GLU A 209 3.45 21.93 4.32
CA GLU A 209 4.18 22.57 3.22
C GLU A 209 5.56 23.03 3.73
N ASN A 210 6.62 22.66 3.01
CA ASN A 210 7.98 23.01 3.36
C ASN A 210 8.44 24.28 2.62
N PRO A 211 9.40 25.05 3.17
CA PRO A 211 9.90 26.27 2.53
C PRO A 211 10.54 26.05 1.14
N ASP A 212 10.99 24.83 0.84
CA ASP A 212 11.60 24.45 -0.44
C ASP A 212 10.57 24.03 -1.51
N GLY A 213 9.27 24.12 -1.19
CA GLY A 213 8.17 23.75 -2.08
C GLY A 213 7.85 22.25 -2.11
N THR A 214 8.48 21.45 -1.25
CA THR A 214 8.08 20.05 -1.01
C THR A 214 6.95 19.98 0.01
N MET A 215 6.25 18.85 0.06
CA MET A 215 5.16 18.60 1.00
C MET A 215 5.45 17.33 1.81
N THR A 216 5.32 17.41 3.13
CA THR A 216 5.45 16.27 4.03
C THR A 216 4.09 15.78 4.51
N LEU A 217 3.79 14.52 4.22
CA LEU A 217 2.60 13.80 4.62
C LEU A 217 2.86 13.09 5.96
N LEU A 218 2.01 13.32 6.95
CA LEU A 218 2.07 12.60 8.23
C LEU A 218 1.13 11.41 8.18
N LEU A 219 1.69 10.22 8.07
CA LEU A 219 0.96 8.97 7.91
C LEU A 219 0.84 8.23 9.23
N SER A 220 -0.36 7.78 9.53
CA SER A 220 -0.64 6.79 10.58
C SER A 220 -1.25 5.56 9.94
N CYS A 221 -0.83 4.38 10.37
CA CYS A 221 -1.29 3.12 9.83
C CYS A 221 -2.19 2.42 10.84
N LEU A 222 -3.43 2.12 10.44
CA LEU A 222 -4.32 1.20 11.16
C LEU A 222 -4.09 -0.23 10.68
N SER A 223 -4.81 -1.17 11.30
CA SER A 223 -4.95 -2.52 10.79
C SER A 223 -6.39 -3.00 10.86
N THR A 224 -6.78 -3.87 9.93
CA THR A 224 -8.03 -4.65 10.01
C THR A 224 -7.83 -5.99 10.75
N ASP A 225 -6.60 -6.39 11.06
CA ASP A 225 -6.34 -7.61 11.84
C ASP A 225 -6.16 -7.30 13.33
N ILE A 226 -5.61 -6.13 13.64
CA ILE A 226 -5.39 -5.68 15.02
C ILE A 226 -6.19 -4.40 15.26
N PRO A 227 -7.18 -4.42 16.17
CA PRO A 227 -7.93 -3.22 16.49
C PRO A 227 -7.07 -2.28 17.37
N THR A 228 -6.56 -1.22 16.75
CA THR A 228 -5.65 -0.23 17.35
C THR A 228 -5.89 1.16 16.74
N ASP A 229 -5.37 2.21 17.37
CA ASP A 229 -5.32 3.55 16.80
C ASP A 229 -4.11 3.78 15.88
N CYS A 230 -3.09 2.95 16.01
CA CYS A 230 -1.88 3.01 15.19
C CYS A 230 -1.04 1.73 15.39
N ILE A 231 -0.67 1.04 14.31
CA ILE A 231 0.34 -0.03 14.32
C ILE A 231 1.76 0.53 14.12
N PHE A 232 1.91 1.56 13.28
CA PHE A 232 3.10 2.37 13.08
C PHE A 232 2.75 3.68 12.34
N SER A 233 3.65 4.66 12.36
CA SER A 233 3.51 5.94 11.66
C SER A 233 4.82 6.38 11.03
N HIS A 234 4.73 7.20 9.98
CA HIS A 234 5.90 7.74 9.30
C HIS A 234 5.60 9.10 8.64
N GLU A 235 6.65 9.83 8.31
CA GLU A 235 6.61 11.08 7.57
C GLU A 235 7.19 10.85 6.18
N LEU A 236 6.37 11.08 5.14
CA LEU A 236 6.76 10.95 3.73
C LEU A 236 6.82 12.33 3.09
N THR A 237 7.97 12.71 2.55
CA THR A 237 8.12 13.98 1.80
C THR A 237 8.08 13.70 0.30
N VAL A 238 7.26 14.47 -0.41
CA VAL A 238 7.11 14.42 -1.87
C VAL A 238 7.32 15.80 -2.47
N ARG A 239 7.73 15.82 -3.74
CA ARG A 239 7.89 17.03 -4.55
C ARG A 239 7.01 16.93 -5.78
N THR A 240 6.12 17.90 -6.00
CA THR A 240 5.36 17.97 -7.25
C THR A 240 6.21 18.62 -8.35
N LEU A 241 6.07 18.13 -9.58
CA LEU A 241 6.82 18.63 -10.72
C LEU A 241 5.93 19.50 -11.61
N PRO A 242 6.46 20.59 -12.21
CA PRO A 242 5.71 21.43 -13.15
C PRO A 242 5.16 20.67 -14.36
N SER A 243 5.74 19.51 -14.70
CA SER A 243 5.31 18.60 -15.75
C SER A 243 4.05 17.79 -15.40
N GLY A 244 3.54 17.88 -14.17
CA GLY A 244 2.39 17.11 -13.67
C GLY A 244 2.77 15.78 -13.00
N GLY A 245 4.05 15.45 -12.90
CA GLY A 245 4.56 14.30 -12.14
C GLY A 245 4.91 14.65 -10.68
N PHE A 246 5.54 13.71 -9.98
CA PHE A 246 6.07 13.93 -8.64
C PHE A 246 7.30 13.05 -8.37
N GLU A 247 8.10 13.45 -7.38
CA GLU A 247 9.24 12.70 -6.87
C GLU A 247 9.05 12.40 -5.38
N TYR A 248 9.55 11.24 -4.93
CA TYR A 248 9.75 10.97 -3.51
C TYR A 248 11.07 11.58 -3.06
N VAL A 249 11.04 12.27 -1.92
CA VAL A 249 12.18 13.06 -1.40
C VAL A 249 12.79 12.42 -0.15
N SER A 250 11.96 11.95 0.77
CA SER A 250 12.42 11.27 1.97
C SER A 250 11.30 10.48 2.62
N ASN A 251 11.67 9.47 3.40
CA ASN A 251 10.77 8.81 4.33
C ASN A 251 11.43 8.68 5.70
N ARG A 252 10.64 8.81 6.76
CA ARG A 252 11.11 8.57 8.13
C ARG A 252 10.02 7.93 8.97
N VAL A 253 10.31 6.75 9.52
CA VAL A 253 9.45 6.10 10.51
C VAL A 253 9.53 6.89 11.82
N THR A 254 8.37 7.27 12.36
CA THR A 254 8.27 8.12 13.55
C THR A 254 7.80 7.35 14.78
N PHE A 255 7.08 6.25 14.59
CA PHE A 255 6.61 5.38 15.65
C PHE A 255 6.32 3.99 15.10
N GLN A 256 6.51 2.98 15.95
CA GLN A 256 6.04 1.61 15.74
C GLN A 256 5.65 1.03 17.09
N THR A 257 4.67 0.13 17.07
CA THR A 257 4.35 -0.70 18.24
C THR A 257 5.41 -1.80 18.43
N GLU A 258 5.25 -2.60 19.47
CA GLU A 258 6.07 -3.80 19.72
C GLU A 258 5.98 -4.87 18.61
N LEU A 259 4.98 -4.78 17.75
CA LEU A 259 4.84 -5.57 16.52
C LEU A 259 5.97 -5.30 15.51
N GLY A 260 6.58 -4.11 15.55
CA GLY A 260 7.55 -3.66 14.54
C GLY A 260 6.89 -3.23 13.23
N LEU A 261 7.67 -3.23 12.15
CA LEU A 261 7.24 -2.86 10.79
C LEU A 261 6.99 -4.11 9.92
N PRO A 262 6.26 -3.97 8.80
CA PRO A 262 6.25 -4.99 7.74
C PRO A 262 7.66 -5.37 7.30
N ASN A 263 7.81 -6.52 6.65
CA ASN A 263 9.11 -6.99 6.19
C ASN A 263 9.76 -6.02 5.18
N ALA A 264 10.81 -5.31 5.64
CA ALA A 264 11.57 -4.36 4.84
C ALA A 264 12.76 -4.98 4.09
N ALA A 265 12.99 -6.29 4.22
CA ALA A 265 14.12 -6.97 3.60
C ALA A 265 13.97 -7.01 2.07
N PRO A 266 14.99 -6.60 1.30
CA PRO A 266 14.97 -6.72 -0.16
C PRO A 266 14.79 -8.17 -0.61
N ARG A 267 14.01 -8.39 -1.67
CA ARG A 267 13.78 -9.76 -2.21
C ARG A 267 14.96 -10.29 -3.02
N LEU A 268 15.81 -9.38 -3.50
CA LEU A 268 17.09 -9.70 -4.11
C LEU A 268 18.18 -9.50 -3.06
N SER A 269 18.97 -10.54 -2.82
CA SER A 269 20.24 -10.38 -2.10
C SER A 269 21.23 -9.74 -3.07
N VAL A 270 21.44 -8.43 -2.96
CA VAL A 270 22.56 -7.77 -3.65
C VAL A 270 23.85 -8.30 -2.99
N LYS A 271 24.74 -8.90 -3.79
CA LYS A 271 26.05 -9.35 -3.33
C LYS A 271 27.00 -8.18 -3.13
#